data_AF-A0A2V5QJV4-F1
#
_entry.id   AF-A0A2V5QJV4-F1
#
_cell.length_a   1.000
_cell.length_b   1.000
_cell.length_c   1.000
_cell.angle_alpha   90.00
_cell.angle_beta   90.00
_cell.angle_gamma   90.00
#
_symmetry.space_group_name_H-M   'P 1'
#
loop_
_entity.id
_entity.type
_entity.pdbx_description
1 polymer ?
#
loop_
_entity_poly.entity_id
_entity_poly.type
_entity_poly.pdbx_seq_one_letter_code
_entity_poly.pdbx_strand_id
1 'polypeptide(L)' 'AWVLVQGNDVVPIPGTKRRKYLQENIGALDVSLTSKDLARMDEVSPQEAVAGARYPDWAMAMVNR' A
#
# COMPACT_ATOMS: atom_id res chain seq x y z
N ALA A 1 -2.17 -5.41 -6.54
CA ALA A 1 -3.24 -4.93 -7.43
C ALA A 1 -3.48 -3.44 -7.19
N TRP A 2 -4.08 -3.04 -6.06
CA TRP A 2 -4.48 -1.64 -5.83
C TRP A 2 -3.33 -0.63 -5.97
N VAL A 3 -2.20 -0.84 -5.29
CA VAL A 3 -1.03 0.06 -5.40
C VAL A 3 -0.50 0.15 -6.84
N LEU A 4 -0.58 -0.95 -7.61
CA LEU A 4 -0.08 -1.00 -8.99
C LEU A 4 -0.93 -0.17 -9.95
N VAL A 5 -2.21 0.09 -9.64
CA VAL A 5 -3.11 0.85 -10.51
C VAL A 5 -3.21 2.34 -10.15
N GLN A 6 -2.48 2.80 -9.13
CA GLN A 6 -2.51 4.20 -8.69
C GLN A 6 -1.80 5.17 -9.64
N GLY A 7 -0.89 4.68 -10.50
CA GLY A 7 -0.16 5.51 -11.45
C GLY A 7 1.07 4.80 -12.02
N ASN A 8 1.51 5.20 -13.21
CA ASN A 8 2.69 4.63 -13.87
C ASN A 8 4.01 5.03 -13.18
N ASP A 9 3.96 6.01 -12.28
CA ASP A 9 5.04 6.50 -11.43
C ASP A 9 5.08 5.82 -10.06
N VAL A 10 4.15 4.91 -9.78
CA VAL A 10 4.07 4.17 -8.51
C VAL A 10 4.61 2.76 -8.68
N VAL A 11 5.79 2.50 -8.10
CA VAL A 11 6.43 1.17 -8.14
C VAL A 11 6.45 0.56 -6.74
N PRO A 12 5.61 -0.46 -6.44
CA PRO A 12 5.61 -1.10 -5.14
C PRO A 12 6.85 -1.98 -4.93
N ILE A 13 7.41 -1.94 -3.73
CA ILE A 13 8.58 -2.74 -3.31
C ILE A 13 8.23 -3.68 -2.14
N PRO A 14 7.32 -4.66 -2.33
CA PRO A 14 6.87 -5.52 -1.24
C PRO A 14 7.99 -6.46 -0.79
N GLY A 15 8.40 -6.34 0.48
CA GLY A 15 9.39 -7.22 1.09
C GLY A 15 8.74 -8.40 1.82
N THR A 16 9.31 -9.60 1.67
CA THR A 16 8.90 -10.78 2.45
C THR A 16 10.06 -11.76 2.65
N LYS A 17 10.04 -12.49 3.76
CA LYS A 17 11.03 -13.54 4.08
C LYS A 17 10.61 -14.94 3.62
N ARG A 18 9.36 -15.10 3.13
CA ARG A 18 8.78 -16.42 2.80
C ARG A 18 8.43 -16.50 1.32
N ARG A 19 8.86 -17.58 0.65
CA ARG A 19 8.62 -17.80 -0.79
C ARG A 19 7.14 -17.85 -1.15
N LYS A 20 6.31 -18.42 -0.28
CA LYS A 20 4.84 -18.44 -0.45
C LYS A 20 4.28 -17.03 -0.65
N TYR A 21 4.67 -16.08 0.22
CA TYR A 21 4.19 -14.70 0.13
C TYR A 21 4.80 -13.94 -1.05
N LEU A 22 6.00 -14.31 -1.49
CA LEU A 22 6.56 -13.77 -2.73
C LEU A 22 5.66 -14.15 -3.92
N GLN A 23 5.25 -15.41 -4.00
CA GLN A 23 4.35 -15.89 -5.06
C GLN A 23 2.98 -15.19 -4.99
N GLU A 24 2.41 -15.04 -3.79
CA GLU A 24 1.16 -14.29 -3.61
C GLU A 24 1.30 -12.82 -4.03
N ASN A 25 2.41 -12.15 -3.66
CA ASN A 25 2.68 -10.77 -4.07
C ASN A 25 2.82 -10.63 -5.59
N ILE A 26 3.43 -11.62 -6.27
CA ILE A 26 3.54 -11.64 -7.74
C ILE A 26 2.16 -11.83 -8.38
N GLY A 27 1.32 -12.72 -7.82
CA GLY A 27 -0.05 -12.95 -8.30
C GLY A 27 -0.94 -11.70 -8.26
N ALA A 28 -0.51 -10.65 -7.56
CA ALA A 28 -1.15 -9.34 -7.59
C ALA A 28 -1.17 -8.68 -8.99
N LEU A 29 -0.34 -9.16 -9.93
CA LEU A 29 -0.32 -8.76 -11.35
C LEU A 29 -1.50 -9.33 -12.14
N ASP A 30 -2.03 -10.48 -11.72
CA ASP A 30 -3.15 -11.16 -12.40
C ASP A 30 -4.52 -10.64 -11.92
N VAL A 31 -4.53 -9.77 -10.91
CA VAL A 31 -5.75 -9.22 -10.32
C VAL A 31 -6.13 -7.93 -11.04
N SER A 32 -7.26 -7.97 -11.73
CA SER A 32 -7.90 -6.78 -12.32
C SER A 32 -8.90 -6.18 -11.33
N LEU A 33 -8.76 -4.87 -11.05
CA LEU A 33 -9.70 -4.11 -10.23
C LEU A 33 -10.58 -3.26 -11.14
N THR A 34 -11.89 -3.36 -10.98
CA THR A 34 -12.84 -2.51 -11.71
C THR A 34 -12.95 -1.14 -11.06
N SER A 35 -13.50 -0.16 -11.79
CA SER A 35 -13.80 1.16 -11.21
C SER A 35 -14.71 1.08 -9.98
N LYS A 36 -15.60 0.08 -9.92
CA LYS A 36 -16.48 -0.16 -8.77
C LYS A 36 -15.70 -0.68 -7.55
N ASP A 37 -14.72 -1.56 -7.78
CA ASP A 37 -13.86 -2.06 -6.70
C ASP A 37 -13.04 -0.91 -6.12
N LEU A 38 -12.46 -0.06 -6.97
CA LEU A 38 -11.70 1.12 -6.55
C LEU A 38 -12.57 2.09 -5.75
N ALA A 39 -13.76 2.42 -6.25
CA ALA A 39 -14.69 3.31 -5.54
C ALA A 39 -15.06 2.75 -4.14
N ARG A 40 -15.29 1.43 -4.04
CA ARG A 40 -15.57 0.79 -2.75
C ARG A 40 -14.38 0.83 -1.79
N MET A 41 -13.15 0.75 -2.30
CA MET A 41 -11.94 0.87 -1.48
C MET A 41 -11.79 2.29 -0.92
N ASP A 42 -12.07 3.31 -1.75
CA ASP A 42 -12.03 4.71 -1.35
C ASP A 42 -13.10 5.04 -0.28
N GLU A 43 -14.29 4.44 -0.37
CA GLU A 43 -15.34 4.57 0.66
C GLU A 43 -14.90 4.03 2.04
N VAL A 44 -14.10 2.97 2.08
CA VAL A 44 -13.65 2.32 3.33
C VAL A 44 -12.50 3.10 3.97
N SER A 45 -11.64 3.71 3.17
CA SER A 45 -10.45 4.43 3.66
C SER A 45 -10.26 5.74 2.89
N PRO A 46 -11.11 6.75 3.13
CA PRO A 46 -10.99 8.03 2.45
C PRO A 46 -9.68 8.71 2.86
N GLN A 47 -9.14 9.52 1.95
CA GLN A 47 -7.81 10.11 2.09
C GLN A 47 -7.72 11.01 3.33
N GLU A 48 -8.83 11.62 3.73
CA GLU A 48 -8.98 12.50 4.88
C GLU A 48 -9.14 11.74 6.21
N ALA A 49 -9.41 10.42 6.19
CA ALA A 49 -9.64 9.65 7.41
C ALA A 49 -8.41 9.53 8.30
N VAL A 50 -7.20 9.64 7.73
CA VAL A 50 -5.95 9.49 8.45
C VAL A 50 -4.99 10.61 8.07
N ALA A 51 -4.89 11.61 8.93
CA ALA A 51 -3.92 12.70 8.84
C ALA A 51 -3.04 12.71 10.09
N GLY A 52 -1.74 12.97 9.93
CA GLY A 52 -0.79 13.05 11.04
C GLY A 52 0.64 12.72 10.66
N ALA A 53 1.53 12.78 11.66
CA ALA A 53 2.94 12.43 11.50
C ALA A 53 3.12 10.91 11.37
N ARG A 54 4.19 10.50 10.68
CA ARG A 54 4.55 9.08 10.48
C ARG A 54 4.74 8.31 11.78
N TYR A 55 5.37 8.95 12.77
CA TYR A 55 5.51 8.46 14.14
C TYR A 55 5.30 9.63 15.11
N PRO A 56 4.97 9.36 16.39
CA PRO A 56 5.05 10.38 17.45
C PRO A 56 6.45 11.01 17.52
N ASP A 57 6.55 12.25 17.98
CA ASP A 57 7.80 13.03 17.96
C ASP A 57 9.00 12.30 18.59
N TRP A 58 8.78 11.64 19.71
CA TRP A 58 9.82 10.88 20.42
C TRP A 58 10.35 9.69 19.59
N ALA A 59 9.48 9.05 18.81
CA ALA A 59 9.84 7.92 17.96
C ALA A 59 10.55 8.39 16.68
N MET A 60 10.12 9.52 16.11
CA MET A 60 10.83 10.16 15.00
C MET A 60 12.26 10.54 15.39
N ALA A 61 12.48 11.03 16.62
CA ALA A 61 13.81 11.41 17.11
C ALA A 61 14.81 10.24 17.24
N MET A 62 14.36 8.99 17.10
CA MET A 62 15.20 7.79 17.13
C MET A 62 15.54 7.23 15.75
N VAL A 63 14.89 7.71 14.68
CA VAL A 63 15.16 7.23 13.31
C VAL A 63 16.55 7.69 12.87
N ASN A 64 17.37 6.76 12.35
CA ASN A 64 18.74 7.01 11.87
C ASN A 64 19.72 7.57 12.92
N ARG A 65 19.44 7.40 14.21
CA ARG A 65 20.47 7.53 15.25
C ARG A 65 21.45 6.35 15.19
#